data_AF-A0A8H3TMR0-F1
#
_entry.id   AF-A0A8H3TMR0-F1
#
_cell.length_a   1.000
_cell.length_b   1.000
_cell.length_c   1.000
_cell.angle_alpha   90.00
_cell.angle_beta   90.00
_cell.angle_gamma   90.00
#
_symmetry.space_group_name_H-M   'P 1'
#
loop_
_entity.id
_entity.type
_entity.pdbx_description
1 polymer ?
#
loop_
_entity_poly.entity_id
_entity_poly.type
_entity_poly.pdbx_seq_one_letter_code
_entity_poly.pdbx_strand_id
1 'polypeptide(L)'
;MAVTRIPLSQRTLDRIYFCFFVSHIPTTLLVDGVAIYPPRFVPQFLKDFISWYISFSGDPLIGGLASGARDFYWFRSFIFLEVFFQLPVFAIAAYCLYYNKRWVYPLLIVYGASTSTTLLPCVYHLLSPQIPAPAPLPGSSKSFSFTSLFDDIPPRSGELSNLQLLILLGSYIPFFLFPFAITVDMCRRVSRALVRQEKSEAQAKSR
;
A
#
# COMPACT_ATOMS: atom_id res chain seq x y z
N MET A 1 28.11 24.65 17.39
CA MET A 1 28.57 23.25 17.31
C MET A 1 27.71 22.52 16.30
N ALA A 2 28.29 21.97 15.22
CA ALA A 2 27.53 21.16 14.27
C ALA A 2 27.12 19.86 14.97
N VAL A 3 25.82 19.66 15.16
CA VAL A 3 25.29 18.39 15.69
C VAL A 3 25.62 17.30 14.68
N THR A 4 26.53 16.40 15.04
CA THR A 4 26.91 15.25 14.22
C THR A 4 25.66 14.39 13.99
N ARG A 5 25.21 14.31 12.75
CA ARG A 5 24.01 13.54 12.39
C ARG A 5 24.29 12.05 12.57
N ILE A 6 23.42 11.34 13.29
CA ILE A 6 23.48 9.88 13.38
C ILE A 6 23.17 9.30 11.99
N PRO A 7 24.11 8.60 11.34
CA PRO A 7 23.89 8.06 10.00
C PRO A 7 22.80 6.97 9.99
N LEU A 8 22.20 6.72 8.83
CA LEU A 8 21.17 5.69 8.68
C LEU A 8 21.69 4.28 9.00
N SER A 9 22.99 4.02 8.77
CA SER A 9 23.64 2.75 9.08
C SER A 9 23.61 2.38 10.56
N GLN A 10 23.53 3.37 11.47
CA GLN A 10 23.45 3.17 12.91
C GLN A 10 22.00 3.10 13.43
N ARG A 11 21.00 3.28 12.55
CA ARG A 11 19.56 3.28 12.89
C ARG A 11 18.87 2.12 12.17
N THR A 12 19.05 0.90 12.68
CA THR A 12 18.60 -0.33 12.01
C THR A 12 17.14 -0.28 11.59
N LEU A 13 16.21 0.08 12.48
CA LEU A 13 14.78 0.18 12.14
C LEU A 13 14.52 1.23 11.05
N ASP A 14 15.12 2.41 11.16
CA ASP A 14 14.96 3.48 10.16
C ASP A 14 15.49 3.05 8.80
N ARG A 15 16.56 2.25 8.75
CA ARG A 15 17.09 1.67 7.51
C ARG A 15 16.10 0.68 6.89
N ILE A 16 15.50 -0.19 7.69
CA ILE A 16 14.49 -1.14 7.18
C ILE A 16 13.28 -0.37 6.65
N TYR A 17 12.78 0.63 7.40
CA TYR A 17 11.67 1.49 6.95
C TYR A 17 12.02 2.28 5.70
N PHE A 18 13.24 2.82 5.60
CA PHE A 18 13.72 3.51 4.41
C PHE A 18 13.71 2.58 3.19
N CYS A 19 14.29 1.38 3.30
CA CYS A 19 14.28 0.42 2.20
C CYS A 19 12.87 0.01 1.80
N PHE A 20 11.99 -0.20 2.78
CA PHE A 20 10.57 -0.46 2.56
C PHE A 20 9.93 0.69 1.73
N PHE A 21 9.99 1.93 2.19
CA PHE A 21 9.38 3.05 1.46
C PHE A 21 9.95 3.23 0.06
N VAL A 22 11.27 3.09 -0.12
CA VAL A 22 11.92 3.21 -1.43
C VAL A 22 11.49 2.08 -2.38
N SER A 23 11.40 0.84 -1.90
CA SER A 23 10.99 -0.29 -2.74
C SER A 23 9.51 -0.25 -3.10
N HIS A 24 8.67 0.42 -2.31
CA HIS A 24 7.24 0.51 -2.55
C HIS A 24 6.88 1.57 -3.59
N ILE A 25 7.68 2.62 -3.76
CA ILE A 25 7.46 3.62 -4.81
C ILE A 25 7.32 2.98 -6.21
N PRO A 26 8.27 2.17 -6.72
CA PRO A 26 8.11 1.54 -8.02
C PRO A 26 6.97 0.53 -8.05
N THR A 27 6.75 -0.24 -6.98
CA THR A 27 5.64 -1.20 -6.91
C THR A 27 4.30 -0.51 -7.07
N THR A 28 4.02 0.52 -6.28
CA THR A 28 2.79 1.31 -6.36
C THR A 28 2.64 1.99 -7.72
N LEU A 29 3.72 2.43 -8.35
CA LEU A 29 3.62 3.03 -9.69
C LEU A 29 3.35 1.98 -10.79
N LEU A 30 3.92 0.78 -10.66
CA LEU A 30 3.86 -0.25 -11.70
C LEU A 30 2.67 -1.21 -11.56
N VAL A 31 2.11 -1.35 -10.37
CA VAL A 31 1.01 -2.27 -10.08
C VAL A 31 -0.27 -1.49 -9.79
N ASP A 32 -0.29 -0.78 -8.67
CA ASP A 32 -1.51 -0.17 -8.13
C ASP A 32 -1.93 1.06 -8.93
N GLY A 33 -0.97 1.92 -9.28
CA GLY A 33 -1.16 3.17 -9.99
C GLY A 33 -1.75 3.00 -11.39
N VAL A 34 -1.51 1.84 -12.02
CA VAL A 34 -2.01 1.54 -13.38
C VAL A 34 -3.53 1.67 -13.45
N ALA A 35 -4.26 1.31 -12.40
CA ALA A 35 -5.72 1.40 -12.36
C ALA A 35 -6.27 2.84 -12.35
N ILE A 36 -5.40 3.82 -12.07
CA ILE A 36 -5.72 5.25 -11.98
C ILE A 36 -5.15 6.03 -13.17
N TYR A 37 -4.11 5.52 -13.82
CA TYR A 37 -3.48 6.20 -14.95
C TYR A 37 -4.47 6.43 -16.09
N PRO A 38 -4.46 7.60 -16.74
CA PRO A 38 -5.26 7.80 -17.94
C PRO A 38 -4.84 6.80 -19.02
N PRO A 39 -5.78 6.14 -19.73
CA PRO A 39 -5.49 5.11 -20.74
C PRO A 39 -4.35 5.44 -21.71
N ARG A 40 -4.34 6.70 -22.19
CA ARG A 40 -3.37 7.22 -23.15
C ARG A 40 -1.92 7.25 -22.66
N PHE A 41 -1.70 7.19 -21.35
CA PHE A 41 -0.38 7.25 -20.73
C PHE A 41 0.11 5.88 -20.23
N VAL A 42 -0.66 4.81 -20.44
CA VAL A 42 -0.27 3.46 -20.05
C VAL A 42 0.52 2.82 -21.20
N PRO A 43 1.86 2.69 -21.09
CA PRO A 43 2.66 2.07 -22.14
C PRO A 43 2.36 0.57 -22.24
N GLN A 44 2.60 -0.02 -23.41
CA GLN A 44 2.26 -1.42 -23.65
C GLN A 44 2.95 -2.39 -22.67
N PHE A 45 4.24 -2.17 -22.40
CA PHE A 45 4.99 -2.94 -21.41
C PHE A 45 4.30 -3.02 -20.04
N LEU A 46 3.63 -1.94 -19.61
CA LEU A 46 2.97 -1.90 -18.31
C LEU A 46 1.69 -2.76 -18.30
N LYS A 47 0.96 -2.80 -19.43
CA LYS A 47 -0.19 -3.68 -19.61
C LYS A 47 0.26 -5.14 -19.62
N ASP A 48 1.32 -5.44 -20.37
CA ASP A 48 1.88 -6.79 -20.46
C ASP A 48 2.37 -7.27 -19.08
N PHE A 49 2.98 -6.37 -18.30
CA PHE A 49 3.40 -6.65 -16.93
C PHE A 49 2.22 -6.95 -15.99
N ILE A 50 1.13 -6.15 -16.04
CA ILE A 50 -0.07 -6.42 -15.25
C ILE A 50 -0.73 -7.73 -15.66
N SER A 51 -0.85 -8.00 -16.97
CA SER A 51 -1.41 -9.26 -17.47
C SER A 51 -0.57 -10.47 -17.03
N TRP A 52 0.76 -10.36 -17.11
CA TRP A 52 1.67 -11.37 -16.56
C TRP A 52 1.48 -11.55 -15.06
N TYR A 53 1.42 -10.47 -14.29
CA TYR A 53 1.24 -10.51 -12.84
C TYR A 53 -0.08 -11.20 -12.46
N ILE A 54 -1.18 -10.87 -13.12
CA ILE A 54 -2.49 -11.49 -12.87
C ILE A 54 -2.45 -12.98 -13.25
N SER A 55 -1.85 -13.33 -14.40
CA SER A 55 -1.71 -14.72 -14.83
C SER A 55 -0.85 -15.55 -13.87
N PHE A 56 0.24 -14.97 -13.36
CA PHE A 56 1.16 -15.63 -12.44
C PHE A 56 0.57 -15.78 -11.03
N SER A 57 0.02 -14.69 -10.48
CA SER A 57 -0.43 -14.64 -9.08
C SER A 57 -1.87 -15.08 -8.89
N GLY A 58 -2.72 -14.95 -9.91
CA GLY A 58 -4.16 -15.14 -9.78
C GLY A 58 -4.84 -14.06 -8.92
N ASP A 59 -4.22 -12.88 -8.72
CA ASP A 59 -4.72 -11.86 -7.80
C ASP A 59 -6.17 -11.44 -8.15
N PRO A 60 -7.16 -11.77 -7.29
CA PRO A 60 -8.54 -11.45 -7.55
C PRO A 60 -8.86 -9.96 -7.40
N LEU A 61 -8.10 -9.22 -6.58
CA LEU A 61 -8.30 -7.80 -6.31
C LEU A 61 -7.81 -6.97 -7.49
N ILE A 62 -6.59 -7.23 -7.96
CA ILE A 62 -6.03 -6.55 -9.12
C ILE A 62 -6.77 -6.97 -10.40
N GLY A 63 -7.08 -8.26 -10.56
CA GLY A 63 -7.89 -8.74 -11.69
C GLY A 63 -9.31 -8.17 -11.71
N GLY A 64 -9.97 -8.09 -10.55
CA GLY A 64 -11.30 -7.49 -10.39
C GLY A 64 -11.31 -5.98 -10.64
N LEU A 65 -10.24 -5.29 -10.27
CA LEU A 65 -10.05 -3.87 -10.57
C LEU A 65 -9.81 -3.63 -12.06
N ALA A 66 -9.00 -4.46 -12.71
CA ALA A 66 -8.70 -4.39 -14.15
C ALA A 66 -9.95 -4.65 -15.00
N SER A 67 -10.81 -5.59 -14.58
CA SER A 67 -12.08 -5.89 -15.25
C SER A 67 -13.17 -4.84 -15.03
N GLY A 68 -12.94 -3.86 -14.15
CA GLY A 68 -13.90 -2.79 -13.86
C GLY A 68 -15.16 -3.27 -13.15
N ALA A 69 -15.12 -4.45 -12.52
CA ALA A 69 -16.26 -5.02 -11.83
C ALA A 69 -16.70 -4.12 -10.65
N ARG A 70 -18.02 -3.87 -10.56
CA ARG A 70 -18.61 -2.99 -9.54
C ARG A 70 -18.30 -3.44 -8.11
N ASP A 71 -18.18 -4.75 -7.91
CA ASP A 71 -17.88 -5.36 -6.61
C ASP A 71 -16.50 -4.99 -6.08
N PHE A 72 -15.62 -4.38 -6.90
CA PHE A 72 -14.28 -3.95 -6.52
C PHE A 72 -14.17 -2.42 -6.34
N TYR A 73 -15.28 -1.67 -6.31
CA TYR A 73 -15.23 -0.22 -6.07
C TYR A 73 -14.67 0.16 -4.70
N TRP A 74 -14.88 -0.67 -3.68
CA TRP A 74 -14.25 -0.51 -2.37
C TRP A 74 -12.72 -0.59 -2.50
N PHE A 75 -12.20 -1.57 -3.24
CA PHE A 75 -10.77 -1.75 -3.45
C PHE A 75 -10.20 -0.60 -4.29
N ARG A 76 -10.93 -0.16 -5.32
CA ARG A 76 -10.59 1.04 -6.09
C ARG A 76 -10.39 2.26 -5.20
N SER A 77 -11.21 2.45 -4.16
CA SER A 77 -11.03 3.55 -3.20
C SER A 77 -9.72 3.45 -2.41
N PHE A 78 -9.24 2.24 -2.12
CA PHE A 78 -7.95 2.02 -1.46
C PHE A 78 -6.79 2.35 -2.38
N ILE A 79 -6.87 2.02 -3.66
CA ILE A 79 -5.86 2.42 -4.66
C ILE A 79 -5.79 3.95 -4.80
N PHE A 80 -6.93 4.66 -4.70
CA PHE A 80 -6.91 6.13 -4.62
C PHE A 80 -6.15 6.62 -3.39
N LEU A 81 -6.39 6.04 -2.21
CA LEU A 81 -5.61 6.38 -1.01
C LEU A 81 -4.13 6.06 -1.19
N GLU A 82 -3.81 4.94 -1.84
CA GLU A 82 -2.43 4.56 -2.10
C GLU A 82 -1.70 5.58 -2.97
N VAL A 83 -2.27 5.94 -4.13
CA VAL A 83 -1.62 6.85 -5.08
C VAL A 83 -1.60 8.30 -4.58
N PHE A 84 -2.67 8.79 -3.96
CA PHE A 84 -2.78 10.21 -3.62
C PHE A 84 -2.33 10.55 -2.20
N PHE A 85 -2.31 9.57 -1.29
CA PHE A 85 -1.86 9.77 0.08
C PHE A 85 -0.60 8.97 0.40
N GLN A 86 -0.59 7.65 0.18
CA GLN A 86 0.54 6.82 0.61
C GLN A 86 1.81 7.08 -0.22
N LEU A 87 1.70 7.19 -1.54
CA LEU A 87 2.84 7.41 -2.43
C LEU A 87 3.60 8.72 -2.14
N PRO A 88 2.95 9.89 -1.97
CA PRO A 88 3.64 11.08 -1.47
C PRO A 88 4.31 10.87 -0.11
N VAL A 89 3.66 10.13 0.80
CA VAL A 89 4.23 9.80 2.10
C VAL A 89 5.47 8.91 1.95
N PHE A 90 5.54 7.98 0.99
CA PHE A 90 6.73 7.15 0.76
C PHE A 90 7.96 8.01 0.45
N ALA A 91 7.81 8.99 -0.44
CA ALA A 91 8.90 9.91 -0.79
C ALA A 91 9.31 10.78 0.40
N ILE A 92 8.34 11.34 1.14
CA ILE A 92 8.60 12.14 2.34
C ILE A 92 9.28 11.30 3.43
N ALA A 93 8.81 10.08 3.65
CA ALA A 93 9.33 9.14 4.63
C ALA A 93 10.77 8.76 4.30
N ALA A 94 11.06 8.37 3.06
CA ALA A 94 12.41 8.04 2.61
C ALA A 94 13.37 9.23 2.84
N TYR A 95 12.98 10.43 2.44
CA TYR A 95 13.77 11.64 2.67
C TYR A 95 13.99 11.92 4.17
N CYS A 96 12.92 11.93 4.97
CA CYS A 96 13.01 12.26 6.40
C CYS A 96 13.78 11.22 7.20
N LEU A 97 13.60 9.93 6.91
CA LEU A 97 14.35 8.84 7.55
C LEU A 97 15.84 8.94 7.20
N TYR A 98 16.17 9.18 5.93
CA TYR A 98 17.56 9.37 5.49
C TYR A 98 18.23 10.53 6.24
N TYR A 99 17.57 11.68 6.31
CA TYR A 99 18.09 12.89 6.98
C TYR A 99 17.82 12.96 8.51
N ASN A 100 17.30 11.89 9.12
CA ASN A 100 16.98 11.81 10.56
C ASN A 100 16.05 12.95 11.05
N LYS A 101 15.05 13.30 10.25
CA LYS A 101 14.06 14.34 10.56
C LYS A 101 12.89 13.72 11.32
N ARG A 102 12.80 14.01 12.61
CA ARG A 102 11.81 13.39 13.52
C ARG A 102 10.38 13.92 13.39
N TRP A 103 10.18 15.07 12.75
CA TRP A 103 8.85 15.64 12.55
C TRP A 103 7.95 14.73 11.71
N VAL A 104 8.51 13.78 10.95
CA VAL A 104 7.75 12.85 10.11
C VAL A 104 6.99 11.79 10.92
N TYR A 105 7.31 11.58 12.20
CA TYR A 105 6.74 10.47 12.98
C TYR A 105 5.20 10.47 13.05
N PRO A 106 4.51 11.61 13.30
CA PRO A 106 3.05 11.65 13.25
C PRO A 106 2.49 11.26 11.88
N LEU A 107 3.12 11.68 10.79
CA LEU A 107 2.71 11.31 9.44
C LEU A 107 2.85 9.80 9.21
N LEU A 108 3.93 9.20 9.70
CA LEU A 108 4.15 7.74 9.62
C LEU A 108 3.14 6.94 10.46
N ILE A 109 2.63 7.50 11.57
CA ILE A 109 1.54 6.89 12.36
C ILE A 109 0.26 6.86 11.52
N VAL A 110 -0.13 7.99 10.93
CA VAL A 110 -1.35 8.09 10.10
C VAL A 110 -1.24 7.16 8.90
N TYR A 111 -0.09 7.17 8.21
CA TYR A 111 0.20 6.27 7.10
C TYR A 111 0.09 4.80 7.49
N GLY A 112 0.80 4.39 8.56
CA GLY A 112 0.86 2.99 8.95
C GLY A 112 -0.51 2.47 9.37
N ALA A 113 -1.28 3.26 10.11
CA ALA A 113 -2.64 2.92 10.51
C ALA A 113 -3.57 2.81 9.29
N SER A 114 -3.57 3.82 8.42
CA SER A 114 -4.39 3.82 7.21
C SER A 114 -4.11 2.62 6.31
N THR A 115 -2.84 2.33 6.02
CA THR A 115 -2.42 1.23 5.13
C THR A 115 -2.78 -0.13 5.73
N SER A 116 -2.60 -0.30 7.04
CA SER A 116 -3.00 -1.54 7.72
C SER A 116 -4.52 -1.74 7.63
N THR A 117 -5.30 -0.68 7.79
CA THR A 117 -6.76 -0.73 7.69
C THR A 117 -7.24 -1.06 6.27
N THR A 118 -6.59 -0.56 5.23
CA THR A 118 -6.98 -0.85 3.83
C THR A 118 -6.59 -2.26 3.40
N LEU A 119 -5.51 -2.83 3.96
CA LEU A 119 -5.08 -4.20 3.65
C LEU A 119 -5.84 -5.29 4.41
N LEU A 120 -6.43 -4.97 5.56
CA LEU A 120 -7.22 -5.95 6.32
C LEU A 120 -8.39 -6.55 5.50
N PRO A 121 -9.24 -5.77 4.81
CA PRO A 121 -10.26 -6.30 3.90
C PRO A 121 -9.67 -7.09 2.74
N CYS A 122 -8.48 -6.72 2.25
CA CYS A 122 -7.82 -7.42 1.15
C CYS A 122 -7.39 -8.83 1.57
N VAL A 123 -6.73 -8.96 2.73
CA VAL A 123 -6.36 -10.26 3.31
C VAL A 123 -7.61 -11.10 3.60
N TYR A 124 -8.66 -10.49 4.16
CA TYR A 124 -9.92 -11.19 4.40
C TYR A 124 -10.56 -11.68 3.10
N HIS A 125 -10.55 -10.88 2.03
CA HIS A 125 -11.08 -11.26 0.72
C HIS A 125 -10.34 -12.46 0.12
N LEU A 126 -9.02 -12.53 0.29
CA LEU A 126 -8.20 -13.65 -0.20
C LEU A 126 -8.46 -14.96 0.58
N LEU A 127 -8.72 -14.86 1.88
CA LEU A 127 -9.01 -16.01 2.75
C LEU A 127 -10.47 -16.48 2.68
N SER A 128 -11.38 -15.60 2.22
CA SER A 128 -12.80 -15.92 2.16
C SER A 128 -13.11 -16.82 0.95
N PRO A 129 -13.96 -17.85 1.13
CA PRO A 129 -14.50 -18.60 0.00
C PRO A 129 -15.17 -17.63 -0.98
N GLN A 130 -14.80 -17.71 -2.26
CA GLN A 130 -15.36 -16.84 -3.28
C GLN A 130 -16.80 -17.28 -3.57
N ILE A 131 -17.79 -16.49 -3.15
CA ILE A 131 -19.20 -16.74 -3.47
C ILE A 131 -19.39 -16.53 -4.98
N PRO A 132 -20.00 -17.48 -5.71
CA PRO A 132 -20.25 -17.31 -7.15
C PRO A 132 -21.05 -16.03 -7.41
N ALA A 133 -20.62 -15.25 -8.41
CA ALA A 133 -21.30 -14.02 -8.78
C ALA A 133 -22.77 -14.33 -9.18
N PRO A 134 -23.76 -13.58 -8.68
CA PRO A 134 -25.14 -13.70 -9.17
C PRO A 134 -25.19 -13.34 -10.67
N ALA A 135 -26.03 -14.02 -11.42
CA ALA A 135 -26.14 -13.88 -12.87
C ALA A 135 -26.32 -12.41 -13.30
N PRO A 136 -25.64 -11.95 -14.37
CA PRO A 136 -25.71 -10.55 -14.78
C PRO A 136 -27.11 -10.14 -15.22
N LEU A 137 -27.57 -8.98 -14.74
CA LEU A 137 -28.84 -8.36 -15.14
C LEU A 137 -28.78 -7.87 -16.61
N PRO A 138 -29.80 -8.15 -17.44
CA PRO A 138 -29.84 -7.69 -18.82
C PRO A 138 -30.02 -6.16 -18.89
N GLY A 139 -29.13 -5.47 -19.61
CA GLY A 139 -29.37 -4.07 -20.04
C GLY A 139 -28.38 -2.99 -19.55
N SER A 140 -27.22 -3.33 -18.99
CA SER A 140 -26.23 -2.31 -18.62
C SER A 140 -25.51 -1.75 -19.86
N SER A 141 -25.87 -0.53 -20.27
CA SER A 141 -25.30 0.23 -21.37
C SER A 141 -23.79 0.48 -21.19
N LYS A 142 -23.02 0.29 -22.27
CA LYS A 142 -21.56 0.47 -22.32
C LYS A 142 -21.19 1.95 -22.12
N SER A 143 -20.93 2.33 -20.88
CA SER A 143 -20.17 3.55 -20.57
C SER A 143 -18.72 3.35 -21.03
N PHE A 144 -18.07 4.41 -21.52
CA PHE A 144 -16.66 4.38 -21.88
C PHE A 144 -15.82 3.89 -20.69
N SER A 145 -15.16 2.75 -20.84
CA SER A 145 -14.56 2.00 -19.73
C SER A 145 -13.08 1.74 -19.98
N PHE A 146 -12.29 1.98 -18.93
CA PHE A 146 -10.87 1.65 -18.84
C PHE A 146 -10.59 0.15 -19.11
N THR A 147 -11.61 -0.70 -19.02
CA THR A 147 -11.57 -2.15 -19.25
C THR A 147 -11.14 -2.56 -20.65
N SER A 148 -11.33 -1.70 -21.67
CA SER A 148 -10.89 -1.99 -23.04
C SER A 148 -9.38 -2.23 -23.21
N LEU A 149 -8.58 -1.86 -22.20
CA LEU A 149 -7.15 -2.15 -22.12
C LEU A 149 -6.83 -3.55 -21.60
N PHE A 150 -7.80 -4.23 -21.01
CA PHE A 150 -7.69 -5.51 -20.32
C PHE A 150 -8.76 -6.51 -20.80
N ASP A 151 -9.44 -6.22 -21.91
CA ASP A 151 -10.47 -7.10 -22.49
C ASP A 151 -9.88 -8.47 -22.94
N ASP A 152 -8.56 -8.57 -23.09
CA ASP A 152 -7.84 -9.83 -23.36
C ASP A 152 -7.54 -10.65 -22.09
N ILE A 153 -7.89 -10.15 -20.89
CA ILE A 153 -7.75 -10.91 -19.65
C ILE A 153 -8.94 -11.88 -19.53
N PRO A 154 -8.70 -13.20 -19.52
CA PRO A 154 -9.78 -14.19 -19.55
C PRO A 154 -10.71 -14.04 -18.33
N PRO A 155 -12.03 -14.23 -18.52
CA PRO A 155 -12.97 -14.17 -17.41
C PRO A 155 -12.71 -15.33 -16.44
N ARG A 156 -12.68 -14.97 -15.16
CA ARG A 156 -12.46 -15.82 -13.97
C ARG A 156 -13.09 -17.22 -14.10
N SER A 157 -12.26 -18.25 -14.06
CA SER A 157 -12.67 -19.63 -13.80
C SER A 157 -11.66 -20.31 -12.87
N GLY A 158 -12.04 -20.54 -11.61
CA GLY A 158 -11.30 -21.41 -10.69
C GLY A 158 -11.07 -20.82 -9.31
N GLU A 159 -11.23 -21.66 -8.29
CA GLU A 159 -10.72 -21.41 -6.94
C GLU A 159 -9.20 -21.15 -7.02
N LEU A 160 -8.70 -20.19 -6.22
CA LEU A 160 -7.27 -19.90 -6.12
C LEU A 160 -6.50 -21.18 -5.78
N SER A 161 -5.49 -21.52 -6.58
CA SER A 161 -4.59 -22.62 -6.23
C SER A 161 -3.90 -22.33 -4.90
N ASN A 162 -3.61 -23.36 -4.10
CA ASN A 162 -2.87 -23.21 -2.84
C ASN A 162 -1.55 -22.44 -3.00
N LEU A 163 -0.89 -22.59 -4.16
CA LEU A 163 0.33 -21.86 -4.47
C LEU A 163 0.06 -20.37 -4.72
N GLN A 164 -0.96 -20.04 -5.50
CA GLN A 164 -1.36 -18.66 -5.76
C GLN A 164 -1.80 -17.97 -4.47
N LEU A 165 -2.59 -18.64 -3.65
CA LEU A 165 -2.96 -18.16 -2.33
C LEU A 165 -1.73 -17.92 -1.45
N LEU A 166 -0.74 -18.82 -1.45
CA LEU A 166 0.49 -18.63 -0.69
C LEU A 166 1.32 -17.44 -1.19
N ILE A 167 1.42 -17.24 -2.51
CA ILE A 167 2.10 -16.08 -3.12
C ILE A 167 1.42 -14.78 -2.70
N LEU A 168 0.07 -14.74 -2.76
CA LEU A 168 -0.71 -13.57 -2.40
C LEU A 168 -0.65 -13.29 -0.91
N LEU A 169 -0.90 -14.27 -0.04
CA LEU A 169 -0.78 -14.09 1.41
C LEU A 169 0.66 -13.73 1.81
N GLY A 170 1.66 -14.31 1.12
CA GLY A 170 3.07 -14.00 1.31
C GLY A 170 3.45 -12.57 0.94
N SER A 171 2.65 -11.86 0.15
CA SER A 171 2.84 -10.43 -0.15
C SER A 171 1.93 -9.54 0.70
N TYR A 172 0.62 -9.82 0.76
CA TYR A 172 -0.35 -8.99 1.48
C TYR A 172 -0.15 -9.00 3.01
N ILE A 173 0.20 -10.15 3.63
CA ILE A 173 0.38 -10.22 5.09
C ILE A 173 1.59 -9.38 5.54
N PRO A 174 2.79 -9.49 4.93
CA PRO A 174 3.89 -8.59 5.25
C PRO A 174 3.55 -7.12 5.02
N PHE A 175 2.85 -6.81 3.92
CA PHE A 175 2.41 -5.44 3.63
C PHE A 175 1.37 -4.92 4.64
N PHE A 176 0.64 -5.80 5.35
CA PHE A 176 -0.21 -5.42 6.47
C PHE A 176 0.60 -5.25 7.78
N LEU A 177 1.42 -6.24 8.12
CA LEU A 177 2.15 -6.27 9.40
C LEU A 177 3.22 -5.18 9.48
N PHE A 178 3.84 -4.84 8.36
CA PHE A 178 4.96 -3.91 8.33
C PHE A 178 4.52 -2.46 8.60
N PRO A 179 3.49 -1.90 7.92
CA PRO A 179 2.90 -0.61 8.28
C PRO A 179 2.32 -0.60 9.70
N PHE A 180 1.73 -1.71 10.16
CA PHE A 180 1.25 -1.80 11.55
C PHE A 180 2.42 -1.67 12.54
N ALA A 181 3.54 -2.34 12.28
CA ALA A 181 4.74 -2.23 13.10
C ALA A 181 5.33 -0.80 13.07
N ILE A 182 5.31 -0.12 11.92
CA ILE A 182 5.70 1.29 11.80
C ILE A 182 4.81 2.16 12.71
N THR A 183 3.49 1.97 12.69
CA THR A 183 2.56 2.71 13.56
C THR A 183 2.95 2.55 15.02
N VAL A 184 3.15 1.31 15.48
CA VAL A 184 3.49 1.02 16.88
C VAL A 184 4.84 1.66 17.25
N ASP A 185 5.87 1.52 16.42
CA ASP A 185 7.19 2.10 16.70
C ASP A 185 7.13 3.63 16.74
N MET A 186 6.46 4.28 15.78
CA MET A 186 6.36 5.73 15.72
C MET A 186 5.54 6.30 16.89
N CYS A 187 4.44 5.64 17.28
CA CYS A 187 3.71 5.98 18.49
C CYS A 187 4.63 5.95 19.72
N ARG A 188 5.40 4.87 19.91
CA ARG A 188 6.34 4.75 21.04
C ARG A 188 7.41 5.85 21.02
N ARG A 189 7.93 6.21 19.85
CA ARG A 189 8.93 7.29 19.71
C ARG A 189 8.35 8.65 20.06
N VAL A 190 7.14 8.96 19.59
CA VAL A 190 6.44 10.22 19.89
C VAL A 190 6.13 10.31 21.38
N SER A 191 5.52 9.29 21.99
CA SER A 191 5.21 9.28 23.43
C SER A 191 6.47 9.47 24.28
N ARG A 192 7.58 8.80 23.93
CA ARG A 192 8.86 8.98 24.64
C ARG A 192 9.42 10.40 24.50
N ALA A 193 9.21 11.06 23.36
CA ALA A 193 9.65 12.43 23.16
C ALA A 193 8.84 13.41 24.02
N LEU A 194 7.52 13.24 24.09
CA LEU A 194 6.63 14.06 24.91
C LEU A 194 6.98 13.94 26.41
N VAL A 195 7.12 12.72 26.93
CA VAL A 195 7.51 12.49 28.34
C VAL A 195 8.87 13.12 28.66
N ARG A 196 9.82 13.10 27.72
CA ARG A 196 11.13 13.75 27.93
C ARG A 196 11.00 15.27 27.97
N GLN A 197 10.14 15.84 27.13
CA GLN A 197 9.88 17.27 27.10
C GLN A 197 9.23 17.72 28.42
N GLU A 198 8.18 17.04 28.88
CA GLU A 198 7.52 17.33 30.17
C GLU A 198 8.51 17.33 31.34
N LYS A 199 9.40 16.32 31.41
CA LYS A 199 10.45 16.26 32.44
C LYS A 199 11.43 17.43 32.35
N SER A 200 11.83 17.83 31.14
CA SER A 200 12.74 18.97 30.94
C SER A 200 12.09 20.29 31.33
N GLU A 201 10.79 20.47 31.04
CA GLU A 201 10.02 21.66 31.43
C GLU A 201 9.82 21.72 32.94
N ALA A 202 9.54 20.59 33.61
CA ALA A 202 9.44 20.52 35.06
C ALA A 202 10.77 20.89 35.75
N GLN A 203 11.90 20.40 35.23
CA GLN A 203 13.24 20.73 35.74
C GLN A 203 13.61 22.20 35.52
N ALA A 204 13.18 22.80 34.41
CA ALA A 204 13.39 24.21 34.13
C ALA A 204 12.58 25.12 35.07
N LYS A 205 11.39 24.69 35.49
CA LYS A 205 10.55 25.41 36.47
C LYS A 205 11.03 25.28 37.92
N SER A 206 11.80 24.25 38.23
CA SER A 206 12.34 24.01 39.59
C SER A 206 13.70 24.65 39.85
N ARG A 207 14.26 25.39 38.88
CA ARG A 207 15.52 26.13 38.98
C ARG A 207 15.24 27.62 39.02
#